data_AF-A0A7S2FLT1-F1
#
_entry.id   AF-A0A7S2FLT1-F1
#
_cell.length_a   1.000
_cell.length_b   1.000
_cell.length_c   1.000
_cell.angle_alpha   90.00
_cell.angle_beta   90.00
_cell.angle_gamma   90.00
#
_symmetry.space_group_name_H-M   'P 1'
#
loop_
_entity.id
_entity.type
_entity.pdbx_description
1 polymer ?
#
loop_
_entity_poly.entity_id
_entity_poly.type
_entity_poly.pdbx_seq_one_letter_code
_entity_poly.pdbx_strand_id
1 'polypeptide(L)'
;GDEVMENDPYPIPVMSKIKKKKIGDTKAHKLCRKLLDLNKKIKDTLHEMGKNGGAPAQKIFVTFDKASSKKKCLREEKGKLGIKGAPSQCDIIWENIGITDKERNKMAFVANFLALAIVGSMTGIIMVLGFKQEATYTMCYLLVAVNFLIPVVMRWVAAYELRVSKMERARALMYRTLAARWILYCIVPYILISRTHTKTLEYWNVFNILILLFSDAIYAPFLRFFDVVGAYRRFYLAPKAKTQEGMNFYFRGYNWDISDRFSDVTKTIFLCMFYSAIAPAAYFVACFALFLNYWVDKYCLLRLWQVKSKENDLTIYRSTRNQLTAITIFHCIITLHYFTGMPFDYVAEMDGKLDKYQQCYGLQNKSSLEAEDYYPGIDLWGAGRFIFFGDAFSEYLSEKQRYWIRTYDVFVFVVVLSTCILFFGKNFLSRVRTCFYGPPTKITQKILEGDEGKGEKEEFRASDPDNVIRGYIPTINHTSLLYPQLSVRL
;
A
#
# COMPACT_ATOMS: atom_id res chain seq x y z
N GLY A 1 -60.90 -14.89 6.48
CA GLY A 1 -60.89 -14.14 5.21
C GLY A 1 -59.91 -13.03 5.45
N ASP A 2 -58.64 -13.41 5.31
CA ASP A 2 -57.53 -12.81 6.05
C ASP A 2 -56.73 -11.95 5.07
N GLU A 3 -56.82 -10.64 5.23
CA GLU A 3 -55.91 -9.71 4.57
C GLU A 3 -54.70 -9.45 5.47
N VAL A 4 -53.56 -9.87 4.94
CA VAL A 4 -52.22 -9.72 5.50
C VAL A 4 -51.86 -8.24 5.54
N MET A 5 -51.73 -7.68 6.75
CA MET A 5 -51.09 -6.38 6.93
C MET A 5 -49.59 -6.48 6.66
N GLU A 6 -49.16 -5.73 5.66
CA GLU A 6 -47.79 -5.53 5.24
C GLU A 6 -46.99 -4.85 6.37
N ASN A 7 -46.09 -5.61 6.99
CA ASN A 7 -45.20 -5.14 8.07
C ASN A 7 -44.08 -4.27 7.48
N ASP A 8 -44.25 -2.95 7.53
CA ASP A 8 -43.18 -1.98 7.27
C ASP A 8 -42.34 -1.78 8.56
N PRO A 9 -41.05 -2.19 8.62
CA PRO A 9 -40.29 -2.25 9.88
C PRO A 9 -39.80 -0.89 10.40
N TYR A 10 -40.22 0.23 9.79
CA TYR A 10 -39.89 1.59 10.23
C TYR A 10 -41.14 2.45 10.32
N PRO A 11 -41.81 2.53 11.49
CA PRO A 11 -42.86 3.52 11.67
C PRO A 11 -42.22 4.91 11.63
N ILE A 12 -42.33 5.58 10.48
CA ILE A 12 -42.08 7.02 10.39
C ILE A 12 -43.12 7.67 11.31
N PRO A 13 -42.73 8.42 12.35
CA PRO A 13 -43.71 9.07 13.20
C PRO A 13 -44.53 10.02 12.34
N VAL A 14 -45.82 9.69 12.21
CA VAL A 14 -46.79 10.48 11.47
C VAL A 14 -46.95 11.83 12.19
N MET A 15 -46.15 12.81 11.79
CA MET A 15 -46.14 14.19 12.28
C MET A 15 -47.36 15.00 11.78
N SER A 16 -48.52 14.36 11.53
CA SER A 16 -49.66 14.99 10.85
C SER A 16 -50.53 15.87 11.75
N LYS A 17 -50.28 15.97 13.06
CA LYS A 17 -51.11 16.78 13.98
C LYS A 17 -50.32 17.55 15.04
N ILE A 18 -49.28 18.31 14.63
CA ILE A 18 -48.78 19.38 15.50
C ILE A 18 -49.70 20.59 15.32
N LYS A 19 -50.59 20.82 16.30
CA LYS A 19 -51.42 22.04 16.38
C LYS A 19 -50.52 23.27 16.29
N LYS A 20 -50.85 24.20 15.38
CA LYS A 20 -50.20 25.51 15.20
C LYS A 20 -50.33 26.37 16.46
N LYS A 21 -49.57 26.06 17.51
CA LYS A 21 -49.32 27.00 18.61
C LYS A 21 -48.26 27.97 18.09
N LYS A 22 -48.47 29.29 18.25
CA LYS A 22 -47.51 30.37 17.90
C LYS A 22 -46.24 30.20 18.74
N ILE A 23 -45.39 29.24 18.37
CA ILE A 23 -44.03 29.12 18.85
C ILE A 23 -43.25 30.10 17.97
N GLY A 24 -42.65 31.13 18.59
CA GLY A 24 -41.80 32.09 17.88
C GLY A 24 -40.77 31.36 17.02
N ASP A 25 -40.32 32.00 15.93
CA ASP A 25 -39.46 31.44 14.89
C ASP A 25 -38.08 31.01 15.43
N THR A 26 -38.09 29.92 16.19
CA THR A 26 -36.93 29.34 16.85
C THR A 26 -36.09 28.62 15.80
N LYS A 27 -34.78 28.51 16.05
CA LYS A 27 -33.85 27.75 15.18
C LYS A 27 -34.38 26.35 14.83
N ALA A 28 -35.13 25.72 15.74
CA ALA A 28 -35.80 24.44 15.53
C ALA A 28 -36.85 24.48 14.42
N HIS A 29 -37.68 25.53 14.35
CA HIS A 29 -38.68 25.68 13.30
C HIS A 29 -38.04 25.89 11.92
N LYS A 30 -36.94 26.65 11.84
CA LYS A 30 -36.14 26.79 10.60
C LYS A 30 -35.50 25.46 10.17
N LEU A 31 -34.98 24.66 11.12
CA LEU A 31 -34.42 23.33 10.82
C LEU A 31 -35.50 22.35 10.35
N CYS A 32 -36.67 22.34 10.99
CA CYS A 32 -37.79 21.50 10.60
C CYS A 32 -38.27 21.82 9.17
N ARG A 33 -38.37 23.11 8.82
CA ARG A 33 -38.67 23.54 7.45
C ARG A 33 -37.61 23.03 6.45
N LYS A 34 -36.32 23.18 6.76
CA LYS A 34 -35.24 22.64 5.92
C LYS A 34 -35.31 21.12 5.72
N LEU A 35 -35.66 20.35 6.76
CA LEU A 35 -35.80 18.90 6.66
C LEU A 35 -37.02 18.49 5.81
N LEU A 36 -38.13 19.20 5.94
CA LEU A 36 -39.32 18.98 5.10
C LEU A 36 -39.04 19.31 3.63
N ASP A 37 -38.37 20.43 3.36
CA ASP A 37 -37.97 20.81 2.01
C ASP A 37 -37.00 19.79 1.39
N LEU A 38 -36.07 19.26 2.19
CA LEU A 38 -35.15 18.20 1.73
C LEU A 38 -35.90 16.90 1.42
N ASN A 39 -36.83 16.48 2.29
CA ASN A 39 -37.66 15.30 2.07
C ASN A 39 -38.53 15.45 0.81
N LYS A 40 -39.11 16.63 0.60
CA LYS A 40 -39.87 16.94 -0.62
C LYS A 40 -38.98 16.83 -1.86
N LYS A 41 -37.79 17.46 -1.85
CA LYS A 41 -36.83 17.35 -2.96
C LYS A 41 -36.46 15.91 -3.27
N ILE A 42 -36.20 15.08 -2.24
CA ILE A 42 -35.90 13.65 -2.42
C ILE A 42 -37.05 12.92 -3.12
N LYS A 43 -38.30 13.15 -2.68
CA LYS A 43 -39.48 12.54 -3.30
C LYS A 43 -39.68 12.98 -4.75
N ASP A 44 -39.54 14.28 -5.00
CA ASP A 44 -39.67 14.85 -6.34
C ASP A 44 -38.60 14.26 -7.28
N THR A 45 -37.33 14.19 -6.84
CA THR A 45 -36.25 13.56 -7.61
C THR A 45 -36.49 12.07 -7.87
N LEU A 46 -36.93 11.30 -6.87
CA LEU A 46 -37.23 9.88 -7.05
C LEU A 46 -38.38 9.67 -8.05
N HIS A 47 -39.39 10.52 -8.00
CA HIS A 47 -40.53 10.46 -8.92
C HIS A 47 -40.14 10.87 -10.35
N GLU A 48 -39.28 11.89 -10.52
CA GLU A 48 -38.70 12.25 -11.83
C GLU A 48 -37.83 11.12 -12.39
N MET A 49 -37.01 10.48 -11.55
CA MET A 49 -36.22 9.31 -11.96
C MET A 49 -37.12 8.15 -12.43
N GLY A 50 -38.27 7.94 -11.79
CA GLY A 50 -39.26 6.95 -12.20
C GLY A 50 -39.96 7.30 -13.52
N LYS A 51 -40.33 8.57 -13.72
CA LYS A 51 -41.02 9.03 -14.95
C LYS A 51 -40.14 9.02 -16.20
N ASN A 52 -38.86 9.36 -16.06
CA ASN A 52 -37.93 9.43 -17.20
C ASN A 52 -37.36 8.06 -17.61
N GLY A 53 -37.95 6.96 -17.13
CA GLY A 53 -37.48 5.59 -17.41
C GLY A 53 -36.16 5.22 -16.73
N GLY A 54 -35.64 6.08 -15.83
CA GLY A 54 -34.31 5.97 -15.24
C GLY A 54 -33.18 6.14 -16.26
N ALA A 55 -32.00 6.56 -15.78
CA ALA A 55 -30.80 6.40 -16.61
C ALA A 55 -30.58 4.89 -16.82
N PRO A 56 -30.30 4.41 -18.05
CA PRO A 56 -30.13 3.00 -18.32
C PRO A 56 -29.06 2.42 -17.38
N ALA A 57 -29.41 1.35 -16.65
CA ALA A 57 -28.52 0.72 -15.71
C ALA A 57 -27.29 0.17 -16.44
N GLN A 58 -26.14 0.82 -16.27
CA GLN A 58 -24.89 0.38 -16.92
C GLN A 58 -24.38 -0.96 -16.38
N LYS A 59 -24.81 -1.36 -15.18
CA LYS A 59 -24.40 -2.59 -14.50
C LYS A 59 -25.59 -3.27 -13.87
N ILE A 60 -25.65 -4.59 -14.03
CA ILE A 60 -26.71 -5.44 -13.49
C ILE A 60 -26.05 -6.48 -12.59
N PHE A 61 -26.64 -6.70 -11.43
CA PHE A 61 -26.24 -7.80 -10.54
C PHE A 61 -27.07 -9.02 -10.88
N VAL A 62 -26.40 -10.12 -11.22
CA VAL A 62 -27.03 -11.41 -11.53
C VAL A 62 -26.76 -12.36 -10.38
N THR A 63 -27.82 -12.94 -9.83
CA THR A 63 -27.77 -14.00 -8.82
C THR A 63 -27.87 -15.36 -9.50
N PHE A 64 -27.36 -16.38 -8.82
CA PHE A 64 -27.43 -17.77 -9.29
C PHE A 64 -27.87 -18.64 -8.11
N ASP A 65 -28.72 -19.63 -8.37
CA ASP A 65 -29.21 -20.54 -7.33
C ASP A 65 -28.08 -21.37 -6.71
N LYS A 66 -27.05 -21.70 -7.51
CA LYS A 66 -25.90 -22.52 -7.10
C LYS A 66 -24.59 -21.75 -7.25
N ALA A 67 -23.72 -21.87 -6.25
CA ALA A 67 -22.38 -21.31 -6.28
C ALA A 67 -21.52 -21.88 -7.43
N SER A 68 -21.76 -23.13 -7.81
CA SER A 68 -21.12 -23.77 -8.97
C SER A 68 -21.52 -23.10 -10.29
N SER A 69 -22.79 -22.76 -10.48
CA SER A 69 -23.28 -22.03 -11.66
C SER A 69 -22.65 -20.64 -11.76
N LYS A 70 -22.56 -19.92 -10.63
CA LYS A 70 -21.83 -18.64 -10.55
C LYS A 70 -20.36 -18.82 -10.97
N LYS A 71 -19.66 -19.82 -10.44
CA LYS A 71 -18.25 -20.10 -10.79
C LYS A 71 -18.10 -20.47 -12.27
N LYS A 72 -19.01 -21.27 -12.82
CA LYS A 72 -19.03 -21.67 -14.24
C LYS A 72 -19.22 -20.46 -15.16
N CYS A 73 -20.22 -19.63 -14.89
CA CYS A 73 -20.45 -18.38 -15.62
C CYS A 73 -19.22 -17.45 -15.56
N LEU A 74 -18.62 -17.28 -14.37
CA LEU A 74 -17.40 -16.49 -14.20
C LEU A 74 -16.18 -17.07 -14.93
N ARG A 75 -16.15 -18.36 -15.24
CA ARG A 75 -15.06 -19.01 -15.98
C ARG A 75 -15.27 -18.88 -17.49
N GLU A 76 -16.48 -19.14 -17.97
CA GLU A 76 -16.81 -19.21 -19.39
C GLU A 76 -16.97 -17.83 -20.03
N GLU A 77 -17.57 -16.88 -19.32
CA GLU A 77 -17.98 -15.58 -19.89
C GLU A 77 -17.09 -14.40 -19.45
N LYS A 78 -16.02 -14.68 -18.69
CA LYS A 78 -15.10 -13.66 -18.18
C LYS A 78 -14.51 -12.79 -19.29
N GLY A 79 -14.35 -13.32 -20.50
CA GLY A 79 -13.77 -12.61 -21.64
C GLY A 79 -14.77 -11.75 -22.42
N LYS A 80 -16.01 -12.23 -22.60
CA LYS A 80 -16.95 -11.69 -23.59
C LYS A 80 -17.81 -10.53 -23.07
N LEU A 81 -18.37 -10.64 -21.87
CA LEU A 81 -19.46 -9.77 -21.39
C LEU A 81 -19.11 -8.85 -20.22
N GLY A 82 -17.83 -8.54 -19.99
CA GLY A 82 -17.51 -7.67 -18.84
C GLY A 82 -17.67 -8.33 -17.45
N ILE A 83 -18.17 -9.56 -17.36
CA ILE A 83 -18.63 -10.18 -16.10
C ILE A 83 -17.49 -10.30 -15.09
N LYS A 84 -17.75 -9.82 -13.87
CA LYS A 84 -16.87 -9.90 -12.71
C LYS A 84 -17.66 -10.46 -11.53
N GLY A 85 -16.96 -11.09 -10.58
CA GLY A 85 -17.57 -11.47 -9.32
C GLY A 85 -18.04 -10.21 -8.59
N ALA A 86 -19.33 -10.14 -8.28
CA ALA A 86 -19.86 -9.03 -7.49
C ALA A 86 -19.20 -9.02 -6.10
N PRO A 87 -18.74 -7.86 -5.63
CA PRO A 87 -18.37 -7.70 -4.23
C PRO A 87 -19.63 -7.84 -3.36
N SER A 88 -19.41 -7.99 -2.06
CA SER A 88 -20.49 -7.99 -1.08
C SER A 88 -21.25 -6.67 -1.06
N GLN A 89 -22.50 -6.71 -0.60
CA GLN A 89 -23.37 -5.53 -0.57
C GLN A 89 -22.81 -4.38 0.26
N CYS A 90 -22.10 -4.70 1.36
CA CYS A 90 -21.46 -3.70 2.22
C CYS A 90 -20.16 -3.11 1.65
N ASP A 91 -19.50 -3.82 0.72
CA ASP A 91 -18.28 -3.40 0.04
C ASP A 91 -18.58 -2.52 -1.19
N ILE A 92 -19.78 -2.65 -1.77
CA ILE A 92 -20.21 -1.83 -2.91
C ILE A 92 -20.33 -0.35 -2.50
N ILE A 93 -19.74 0.53 -3.32
CA ILE A 93 -19.91 1.98 -3.26
C ILE A 93 -20.99 2.33 -4.29
N TRP A 94 -22.24 2.39 -3.83
CA TRP A 94 -23.44 2.53 -4.67
C TRP A 94 -23.40 3.79 -5.53
N GLU A 95 -22.82 4.87 -5.00
CA GLU A 95 -22.64 6.15 -5.65
C GLU A 95 -21.79 6.05 -6.94
N ASN A 96 -20.90 5.05 -7.01
CA ASN A 96 -19.96 4.89 -8.11
C ASN A 96 -20.38 3.83 -9.15
N ILE A 97 -21.54 3.18 -8.98
CA ILE A 97 -21.97 2.09 -9.88
C ILE A 97 -22.26 2.60 -11.28
N GLY A 98 -22.93 3.75 -11.40
CA GLY A 98 -23.34 4.34 -12.68
C GLY A 98 -22.21 4.99 -13.49
N ILE A 99 -20.98 4.96 -12.98
CA ILE A 99 -19.84 5.66 -13.60
C ILE A 99 -19.17 4.76 -14.63
N THR A 100 -18.93 5.32 -15.81
CA THR A 100 -18.31 4.59 -16.93
C THR A 100 -16.88 4.17 -16.60
N ASP A 101 -16.39 3.06 -17.19
CA ASP A 101 -15.00 2.64 -16.97
C ASP A 101 -13.98 3.70 -17.44
N LYS A 102 -14.31 4.47 -18.50
CA LYS A 102 -13.46 5.55 -19.03
C LYS A 102 -13.27 6.67 -18.00
N GLU A 103 -14.34 7.14 -17.40
CA GLU A 103 -14.29 8.17 -16.35
C GLU A 103 -13.54 7.66 -15.11
N ARG A 104 -13.77 6.41 -14.71
CA ARG A 104 -13.05 5.79 -13.60
C ARG A 104 -11.55 5.73 -13.85
N ASN A 105 -11.14 5.34 -15.05
CA ASN A 105 -9.73 5.32 -15.43
C ASN A 105 -9.13 6.73 -15.48
N LYS A 106 -9.87 7.73 -15.96
CA LYS A 106 -9.46 9.14 -15.94
C LYS A 106 -9.24 9.62 -14.49
N MET A 107 -10.16 9.34 -13.58
CA MET A 107 -10.01 9.73 -12.17
C MET A 107 -8.90 8.97 -11.46
N ALA A 108 -8.70 7.68 -11.77
CA ALA A 108 -7.57 6.91 -11.25
C ALA A 108 -6.23 7.47 -11.72
N PHE A 109 -6.13 7.89 -12.99
CA PHE A 109 -4.95 8.56 -13.54
C PHE A 109 -4.66 9.89 -12.84
N VAL A 110 -5.68 10.74 -12.67
CA VAL A 110 -5.56 12.02 -11.95
C VAL A 110 -5.12 11.78 -10.50
N ALA A 111 -5.72 10.80 -9.81
CA ALA A 111 -5.34 10.44 -8.45
C ALA A 111 -3.87 9.94 -8.37
N ASN A 112 -3.41 9.14 -9.33
CA ASN A 112 -2.02 8.69 -9.40
C ASN A 112 -1.05 9.85 -9.64
N PHE A 113 -1.39 10.77 -10.54
CA PHE A 113 -0.59 11.96 -10.81
C PHE A 113 -0.49 12.86 -9.57
N LEU A 114 -1.61 13.09 -8.88
CA LEU A 114 -1.64 13.86 -7.64
C LEU A 114 -0.82 13.19 -6.54
N ALA A 115 -0.94 11.87 -6.38
CA ALA A 115 -0.12 11.12 -5.42
C ALA A 115 1.38 11.28 -5.73
N LEU A 116 1.78 11.17 -7.01
CA LEU A 116 3.17 11.34 -7.42
C LEU A 116 3.67 12.77 -7.17
N ALA A 117 2.87 13.78 -7.48
CA ALA A 117 3.22 15.18 -7.22
C ALA A 117 3.42 15.47 -5.73
N ILE A 118 2.57 14.90 -4.87
CA ILE A 118 2.68 15.01 -3.41
C ILE A 118 3.95 14.30 -2.90
N VAL A 119 4.21 13.08 -3.37
CA VAL A 119 5.43 12.34 -2.97
C VAL A 119 6.68 13.07 -3.46
N GLY A 120 6.65 13.59 -4.68
CA GLY A 120 7.74 14.38 -5.26
C GLY A 120 8.00 15.67 -4.49
N SER A 121 6.95 16.39 -4.08
CA SER A 121 7.11 17.61 -3.28
C SER A 121 7.63 17.31 -1.88
N MET A 122 7.11 16.29 -1.21
CA MET A 122 7.64 15.82 0.08
C MET A 122 9.11 15.41 -0.03
N THR A 123 9.47 14.69 -1.08
CA THR A 123 10.85 14.30 -1.38
C THR A 123 11.73 15.52 -1.57
N GLY A 124 11.32 16.49 -2.39
CA GLY A 124 12.07 17.72 -2.61
C GLY A 124 12.29 18.53 -1.33
N ILE A 125 11.27 18.64 -0.48
CA ILE A 125 11.38 19.32 0.83
C ILE A 125 12.39 18.60 1.73
N ILE A 126 12.27 17.28 1.86
CA ILE A 126 13.19 16.46 2.65
C ILE A 126 14.62 16.63 2.14
N MET A 127 14.83 16.58 0.82
CA MET A 127 16.14 16.77 0.20
C MET A 127 16.72 18.16 0.50
N VAL A 128 15.95 19.24 0.30
CA VAL A 128 16.42 20.61 0.56
C VAL A 128 16.76 20.83 2.03
N LEU A 129 15.94 20.33 2.94
CA LEU A 129 16.21 20.44 4.38
C LEU A 129 17.40 19.58 4.79
N GLY A 130 17.50 18.37 4.22
CA GLY A 130 18.63 17.46 4.39
C GLY A 130 19.96 18.04 3.96
N PHE A 131 19.97 18.77 2.85
CA PHE A 131 21.18 19.42 2.37
C PHE A 131 21.59 20.65 3.18
N LYS A 132 20.64 21.33 3.83
CA LYS A 132 20.93 22.51 4.64
C LYS A 132 21.35 22.18 6.07
N GLN A 133 20.91 21.04 6.60
CA GLN A 133 21.25 20.63 7.95
C GLN A 133 22.37 19.62 7.94
N GLU A 134 23.50 19.99 8.55
CA GLU A 134 24.55 19.04 8.95
C GLU A 134 24.06 18.04 10.01
N ALA A 135 22.94 18.34 10.70
CA ALA A 135 22.37 17.49 11.73
C ALA A 135 21.49 16.37 11.16
N THR A 136 22.04 15.17 11.04
CA THR A 136 21.35 13.98 10.53
C THR A 136 20.13 13.55 11.36
N TYR A 137 20.06 13.96 12.63
CA TYR A 137 18.94 13.64 13.53
C TYR A 137 17.62 14.33 13.10
N THR A 138 17.68 15.58 12.64
CA THR A 138 16.47 16.31 12.24
C THR A 138 15.80 15.64 11.05
N MET A 139 16.61 15.07 10.15
CA MET A 139 16.18 14.24 9.02
C MET A 139 15.34 13.05 9.48
N CYS A 140 15.83 12.30 10.48
CA CYS A 140 15.12 11.15 11.01
C CYS A 140 13.76 11.54 11.61
N TYR A 141 13.70 12.61 12.38
CA TYR A 141 12.42 13.11 12.94
C TYR A 141 11.44 13.57 11.86
N LEU A 142 11.95 14.26 10.82
CA LEU A 142 11.13 14.68 9.68
C LEU A 142 10.54 13.48 8.94
N LEU A 143 11.35 12.45 8.68
CA LEU A 143 10.89 11.22 8.04
C LEU A 143 9.78 10.55 8.86
N VAL A 144 9.98 10.42 10.18
CA VAL A 144 8.97 9.88 11.11
C VAL A 144 7.67 10.67 11.03
N ALA A 145 7.73 12.01 11.06
CA ALA A 145 6.53 12.86 10.92
C ALA A 145 5.83 12.66 9.57
N VAL A 146 6.60 12.59 8.47
CA VAL A 146 6.08 12.38 7.12
C VAL A 146 5.39 11.00 7.02
N ASN A 147 5.88 9.96 7.68
CA ASN A 147 5.21 8.64 7.68
C ASN A 147 3.84 8.62 8.33
N PHE A 148 3.59 9.47 9.32
CA PHE A 148 2.24 9.65 9.87
C PHE A 148 1.34 10.40 8.89
N LEU A 149 1.89 11.33 8.12
CA LEU A 149 1.15 12.15 7.19
C LEU A 149 0.79 11.41 5.88
N ILE A 150 1.66 10.53 5.37
CA ILE A 150 1.45 9.84 4.08
C ILE A 150 0.10 9.11 4.03
N PRO A 151 -0.28 8.21 4.97
CA PRO A 151 -1.55 7.49 4.88
C PRO A 151 -2.76 8.42 4.96
N VAL A 152 -2.66 9.51 5.72
CA VAL A 152 -3.71 10.54 5.78
C VAL A 152 -3.90 11.13 4.40
N VAL A 153 -2.84 11.68 3.80
CA VAL A 153 -2.90 12.31 2.48
C VAL A 153 -3.30 11.33 1.39
N MET A 154 -2.79 10.09 1.41
CA MET A 154 -3.16 9.08 0.42
C MET A 154 -4.63 8.65 0.54
N ARG A 155 -5.24 8.69 1.74
CA ARG A 155 -6.69 8.49 1.90
C ARG A 155 -7.51 9.61 1.27
N TRP A 156 -7.04 10.86 1.36
CA TRP A 156 -7.64 11.99 0.65
C TRP A 156 -7.56 11.79 -0.86
N VAL A 157 -6.38 11.44 -1.39
CA VAL A 157 -6.20 11.16 -2.82
C VAL A 157 -7.07 9.98 -3.28
N ALA A 158 -7.12 8.90 -2.50
CA ALA A 158 -7.96 7.75 -2.79
C ALA A 158 -9.47 8.05 -2.70
N ALA A 159 -9.88 9.15 -2.04
CA ALA A 159 -11.28 9.59 -2.03
C ALA A 159 -11.75 10.19 -3.35
N TYR A 160 -10.83 10.76 -4.13
CA TYR A 160 -11.13 11.22 -5.49
C TYR A 160 -11.26 10.06 -6.49
N GLU A 161 -10.77 8.87 -6.13
CA GLU A 161 -10.85 7.71 -7.00
C GLU A 161 -12.23 7.06 -6.94
N LEU A 162 -12.93 7.08 -8.06
CA LEU A 162 -14.28 6.53 -8.21
C LEU A 162 -14.25 5.00 -8.37
N ARG A 163 -13.90 4.28 -7.30
CA ARG A 163 -13.92 2.80 -7.27
C ARG A 163 -15.31 2.26 -6.98
N VAL A 164 -15.64 1.11 -7.56
CA VAL A 164 -16.95 0.44 -7.35
C VAL A 164 -17.01 -0.26 -5.98
N SER A 165 -15.86 -0.69 -5.44
CA SER A 165 -15.81 -1.33 -4.12
C SER A 165 -14.77 -0.71 -3.18
N LYS A 166 -15.04 -0.81 -1.87
CA LYS A 166 -14.14 -0.32 -0.82
C LYS A 166 -12.85 -1.15 -0.79
N MET A 167 -12.92 -2.44 -1.07
CA MET A 167 -11.74 -3.32 -1.18
C MET A 167 -10.82 -2.92 -2.34
N GLU A 168 -11.38 -2.60 -3.51
CA GLU A 168 -10.56 -2.09 -4.63
C GLU A 168 -9.87 -0.78 -4.27
N ARG A 169 -10.58 0.11 -3.57
CA ARG A 169 -10.05 1.37 -3.07
C ARG A 169 -8.95 1.15 -2.01
N ALA A 170 -9.16 0.24 -1.06
CA ALA A 170 -8.17 -0.11 -0.03
C ALA A 170 -6.89 -0.68 -0.65
N ARG A 171 -7.01 -1.52 -1.67
CA ARG A 171 -5.85 -2.05 -2.41
C ARG A 171 -5.10 -0.96 -3.17
N ALA A 172 -5.80 -0.05 -3.84
CA ALA A 172 -5.17 1.08 -4.53
C ALA A 172 -4.45 2.01 -3.53
N LEU A 173 -5.09 2.29 -2.39
CA LEU A 173 -4.51 3.01 -1.27
C LEU A 173 -3.23 2.33 -0.75
N MET A 174 -3.26 1.00 -0.59
CA MET A 174 -2.09 0.20 -0.17
C MET A 174 -0.90 0.42 -1.10
N TYR A 175 -1.10 0.27 -2.41
CA TYR A 175 -0.01 0.40 -3.38
C TYR A 175 0.59 1.79 -3.41
N ARG A 176 -0.24 2.84 -3.38
CA ARG A 176 0.25 4.24 -3.38
C ARG A 176 1.00 4.57 -2.11
N THR A 177 0.44 4.21 -0.96
CA THR A 177 1.05 4.43 0.37
C THR A 177 2.37 3.68 0.49
N LEU A 178 2.42 2.44 0.01
CA LEU A 178 3.65 1.64 0.02
C LEU A 178 4.73 2.23 -0.90
N ALA A 179 4.39 2.58 -2.14
CA ALA A 179 5.33 3.18 -3.08
C ALA A 179 5.90 4.51 -2.55
N ALA A 180 5.04 5.37 -2.00
CA ALA A 180 5.44 6.60 -1.34
C ALA A 180 6.43 6.34 -0.20
N ARG A 181 6.16 5.32 0.62
CA ARG A 181 7.03 4.93 1.72
C ARG A 181 8.37 4.37 1.25
N TRP A 182 8.41 3.52 0.24
CA TRP A 182 9.66 3.00 -0.30
C TRP A 182 10.56 4.12 -0.82
N ILE A 183 9.99 5.10 -1.52
CA ILE A 183 10.73 6.28 -1.99
C ILE A 183 11.24 7.08 -0.79
N LEU A 184 10.35 7.48 0.12
CA LEU A 184 10.69 8.41 1.19
C LEU A 184 11.58 7.81 2.29
N TYR A 185 11.46 6.51 2.57
CA TYR A 185 12.22 5.85 3.66
C TYR A 185 13.47 5.14 3.20
N CYS A 186 13.57 4.75 1.94
CA CYS A 186 14.73 3.99 1.45
C CYS A 186 15.48 4.80 0.41
N ILE A 187 14.81 5.20 -0.67
CA ILE A 187 15.49 5.88 -1.78
C ILE A 187 16.00 7.26 -1.37
N VAL A 188 15.21 8.06 -0.65
CA VAL A 188 15.61 9.42 -0.25
C VAL A 188 16.81 9.40 0.73
N PRO A 189 16.77 8.68 1.87
CA PRO A 189 17.93 8.57 2.76
C PRO A 189 19.14 7.97 2.04
N TYR A 190 18.91 7.00 1.15
CA TYR A 190 19.97 6.44 0.31
C TYR A 190 20.64 7.50 -0.57
N ILE A 191 19.89 8.33 -1.30
CA ILE A 191 20.47 9.39 -2.15
C ILE A 191 21.25 10.41 -1.31
N LEU A 192 20.73 10.75 -0.13
CA LEU A 192 21.38 11.69 0.78
C LEU A 192 22.72 11.17 1.29
N ILE A 193 22.77 9.90 1.70
CA ILE A 193 24.00 9.23 2.15
C ILE A 193 24.95 8.99 0.96
N SER A 194 24.41 8.55 -0.18
CA SER A 194 25.16 8.24 -1.40
C SER A 194 25.91 9.47 -1.91
N ARG A 195 25.35 10.68 -1.85
CA ARG A 195 26.07 11.88 -2.30
C ARG A 195 27.41 12.08 -1.58
N THR A 196 27.51 11.67 -0.33
CA THR A 196 28.75 11.62 0.45
C THR A 196 29.42 10.26 0.30
N HIS A 197 29.57 9.74 -0.93
CA HIS A 197 30.00 8.35 -1.23
C HIS A 197 31.18 7.85 -0.39
N THR A 198 32.14 8.73 -0.09
CA THR A 198 33.33 8.46 0.76
C THR A 198 33.03 8.15 2.23
N LYS A 199 31.77 8.31 2.66
CA LYS A 199 31.30 8.19 4.03
C LYS A 199 30.13 7.23 4.17
N THR A 200 29.88 6.37 3.17
CA THR A 200 28.70 5.49 3.19
C THR A 200 28.74 4.51 4.37
N LEU A 201 29.93 3.97 4.70
CA LEU A 201 30.13 3.16 5.90
C LEU A 201 30.59 3.96 7.13
N GLU A 202 30.58 5.30 7.05
CA GLU A 202 30.88 6.11 8.23
C GLU A 202 29.93 5.72 9.35
N TYR A 203 30.49 5.50 10.53
CA TYR A 203 29.76 5.03 11.71
C TYR A 203 28.45 5.79 11.92
N TRP A 204 28.47 7.12 11.75
CA TRP A 204 27.30 7.97 11.89
C TRP A 204 26.20 7.66 10.87
N ASN A 205 26.53 7.44 9.60
CA ASN A 205 25.54 7.14 8.57
C ASN A 205 24.86 5.80 8.80
N VAL A 206 25.65 4.77 9.15
CA VAL A 206 25.11 3.45 9.53
C VAL A 206 24.24 3.57 10.78
N PHE A 207 24.70 4.31 11.79
CA PHE A 207 23.95 4.57 13.01
C PHE A 207 22.63 5.31 12.75
N ASN A 208 22.62 6.28 11.84
CA ASN A 208 21.41 7.02 11.44
C ASN A 208 20.39 6.12 10.75
N ILE A 209 20.83 5.19 9.90
CA ILE A 209 19.95 4.16 9.31
C ILE A 209 19.32 3.30 10.42
N LEU A 210 20.11 2.87 11.40
CA LEU A 210 19.60 2.09 12.54
C LEU A 210 18.63 2.89 13.40
N ILE A 211 18.89 4.18 13.66
CA ILE A 211 17.96 5.07 14.35
C ILE A 211 16.65 5.18 13.57
N LEU A 212 16.69 5.32 12.25
CA LEU A 212 15.51 5.39 11.41
C LEU A 212 14.65 4.11 11.53
N LEU A 213 15.28 2.93 11.46
CA LEU A 213 14.58 1.65 11.67
C LEU A 213 14.00 1.54 13.08
N PHE A 214 14.77 1.89 14.11
CA PHE A 214 14.36 1.78 15.50
C PHE A 214 13.20 2.73 15.82
N SER A 215 13.25 3.95 15.26
CA SER A 215 12.18 4.92 15.34
C SER A 215 10.89 4.37 14.72
N ASP A 216 10.97 3.77 13.54
CA ASP A 216 9.81 3.12 12.90
C ASP A 216 9.25 1.96 13.74
N ALA A 217 10.14 1.16 14.33
CA ALA A 217 9.80 0.02 15.17
C ALA A 217 9.00 0.42 16.43
N ILE A 218 9.30 1.59 17.03
CA ILE A 218 8.70 2.01 18.30
C ILE A 218 7.54 2.97 18.10
N TYR A 219 7.70 4.05 17.33
CA TYR A 219 6.73 5.14 17.33
C TYR A 219 5.35 4.71 16.82
N ALA A 220 5.30 3.92 15.75
CA ALA A 220 4.02 3.53 15.16
C ALA A 220 3.21 2.56 16.06
N PRO A 221 3.79 1.49 16.65
CA PRO A 221 3.08 0.67 17.62
C PRO A 221 2.70 1.45 18.89
N PHE A 222 3.59 2.31 19.39
CA PHE A 222 3.33 3.09 20.60
C PHE A 222 2.09 3.99 20.43
N LEU A 223 2.02 4.80 19.36
CA LEU A 223 0.86 5.67 19.13
C LEU A 223 -0.45 4.90 18.94
N ARG A 224 -0.40 3.69 18.38
CA ARG A 224 -1.57 2.80 18.27
C ARG A 224 -2.01 2.26 19.63
N PHE A 225 -1.05 1.82 20.44
CA PHE A 225 -1.31 1.25 21.76
C PHE A 225 -2.05 2.25 22.67
N PHE A 226 -1.61 3.52 22.68
CA PHE A 226 -2.24 4.55 23.51
C PHE A 226 -3.58 5.05 22.96
N ASP A 227 -3.89 4.83 21.68
CA ASP A 227 -5.12 5.29 21.02
C ASP A 227 -5.49 6.72 21.43
N VAL A 228 -4.53 7.66 21.33
CA VAL A 228 -4.68 9.03 21.87
C VAL A 228 -5.95 9.70 21.34
N VAL A 229 -6.26 9.48 20.06
CA VAL A 229 -7.47 10.01 19.41
C VAL A 229 -8.74 9.37 19.97
N GLY A 230 -8.77 8.04 20.15
CA GLY A 230 -9.92 7.37 20.73
C GLY A 230 -10.10 7.69 22.22
N ALA A 231 -9.01 7.82 22.98
CA ALA A 231 -9.03 8.27 24.37
C ALA A 231 -9.63 9.68 24.46
N TYR A 232 -9.18 10.62 23.63
CA TYR A 232 -9.77 11.96 23.57
C TYR A 232 -11.28 11.92 23.23
N ARG A 233 -11.68 11.11 22.25
CA ARG A 233 -13.11 10.93 21.90
C ARG A 233 -13.91 10.40 23.08
N ARG A 234 -13.43 9.38 23.77
CA ARG A 234 -14.13 8.72 24.90
C ARG A 234 -14.18 9.59 26.15
N PHE A 235 -13.07 10.22 26.54
CA PHE A 235 -12.99 10.96 27.80
C PHE A 235 -13.45 12.41 27.69
N TYR A 236 -13.27 13.06 26.54
CA TYR A 236 -13.57 14.50 26.41
C TYR A 236 -14.81 14.79 25.55
N LEU A 237 -15.00 14.10 24.43
CA LEU A 237 -16.13 14.36 23.52
C LEU A 237 -17.40 13.61 23.93
N ALA A 238 -17.27 12.36 24.39
CA ALA A 238 -18.43 11.52 24.74
C ALA A 238 -19.31 12.12 25.84
N PRO A 239 -18.77 12.67 26.96
CA PRO A 239 -19.58 13.31 27.99
C PRO A 239 -20.30 14.58 27.52
N LYS A 240 -19.84 15.20 26.41
CA LYS A 240 -20.44 16.39 25.82
C LYS A 240 -21.51 16.07 24.77
N ALA A 241 -21.75 14.80 24.47
CA ALA A 241 -22.76 14.39 23.50
C ALA A 241 -24.17 14.63 24.06
N LYS A 242 -25.04 15.25 23.26
CA LYS A 242 -26.42 15.57 23.67
C LYS A 242 -27.37 14.37 23.65
N THR A 243 -27.02 13.34 22.89
CA THR A 243 -27.84 12.14 22.70
C THR A 243 -27.02 10.90 23.06
N GLN A 244 -27.70 9.87 23.58
CA GLN A 244 -27.07 8.57 23.86
C GLN A 244 -26.41 7.98 22.61
N GLU A 245 -27.05 8.14 21.44
CA GLU A 245 -26.47 7.70 20.17
C GLU A 245 -25.15 8.42 19.86
N GLY A 246 -25.09 9.74 20.09
CA GLY A 246 -23.86 10.52 19.93
C GLY A 246 -22.78 10.08 20.91
N MET A 247 -23.14 9.78 22.16
CA MET A 247 -22.19 9.22 23.13
C MET A 247 -21.67 7.86 22.66
N ASN A 248 -22.58 6.94 22.29
CA ASN A 248 -22.23 5.63 21.75
C ASN A 248 -21.33 5.74 20.52
N PHE A 249 -21.54 6.73 19.65
CA PHE A 249 -20.69 7.00 18.50
C PHE A 249 -19.23 7.29 18.89
N TYR A 250 -19.00 8.08 19.94
CA TYR A 250 -17.64 8.35 20.44
C TYR A 250 -16.99 7.15 21.14
N PHE A 251 -17.79 6.24 21.68
CA PHE A 251 -17.32 4.97 22.24
C PHE A 251 -17.07 3.88 21.19
N ARG A 252 -17.47 4.08 19.93
CA ARG A 252 -17.11 3.13 18.88
C ARG A 252 -15.59 3.09 18.72
N GLY A 253 -15.06 1.90 18.49
CA GLY A 253 -13.62 1.69 18.29
C GLY A 253 -13.05 2.48 17.12
N TYR A 254 -11.73 2.43 16.92
CA TYR A 254 -11.10 3.06 15.77
C TYR A 254 -11.43 2.29 14.46
N ASN A 255 -11.76 3.03 13.40
CA ASN A 255 -11.89 2.48 12.05
C ASN A 255 -10.50 2.24 11.48
N TRP A 256 -10.14 0.97 11.29
CA TRP A 256 -8.83 0.58 10.78
C TRP A 256 -8.93 -0.03 9.39
N ASP A 257 -7.87 0.13 8.60
CA ASP A 257 -7.71 -0.56 7.33
C ASP A 257 -6.53 -1.52 7.38
N ILE A 258 -6.78 -2.74 6.89
CA ILE A 258 -5.79 -3.81 6.83
C ILE A 258 -4.72 -3.49 5.78
N SER A 259 -5.09 -2.72 4.74
CA SER A 259 -4.16 -2.17 3.74
C SER A 259 -3.06 -1.32 4.38
N ASP A 260 -3.43 -0.41 5.29
CA ASP A 260 -2.50 0.44 6.03
C ASP A 260 -1.54 -0.42 6.85
N ARG A 261 -2.04 -1.46 7.54
CA ARG A 261 -1.21 -2.37 8.35
C ARG A 261 -0.20 -3.16 7.51
N PHE A 262 -0.65 -3.75 6.40
CA PHE A 262 0.25 -4.48 5.51
C PHE A 262 1.30 -3.55 4.89
N SER A 263 0.93 -2.32 4.54
CA SER A 263 1.89 -1.36 4.02
C SER A 263 2.91 -0.89 5.07
N ASP A 264 2.54 -0.82 6.36
CA ASP A 264 3.48 -0.55 7.47
C ASP A 264 4.51 -1.69 7.57
N VAL A 265 4.05 -2.94 7.70
CA VAL A 265 4.90 -4.14 7.83
C VAL A 265 5.83 -4.32 6.62
N THR A 266 5.27 -4.17 5.42
CA THR A 266 6.00 -4.35 4.16
C THR A 266 7.06 -3.26 3.98
N LYS A 267 6.82 -2.04 4.47
CA LYS A 267 7.84 -0.99 4.51
C LYS A 267 9.00 -1.37 5.42
N THR A 268 8.73 -1.84 6.63
CA THR A 268 9.81 -2.23 7.58
C THR A 268 10.67 -3.35 7.01
N ILE A 269 10.05 -4.36 6.37
CA ILE A 269 10.78 -5.45 5.68
C ILE A 269 11.61 -4.90 4.52
N PHE A 270 11.03 -4.03 3.68
CA PHE A 270 11.76 -3.42 2.56
C PHE A 270 12.96 -2.61 3.04
N LEU A 271 12.77 -1.74 4.04
CA LEU A 271 13.82 -0.91 4.62
C LEU A 271 14.96 -1.75 5.20
N CYS A 272 14.63 -2.81 5.94
CA CYS A 272 15.59 -3.77 6.47
C CYS A 272 16.40 -4.45 5.36
N MET A 273 15.72 -4.99 4.36
CA MET A 273 16.39 -5.70 3.27
C MET A 273 17.20 -4.75 2.39
N PHE A 274 16.74 -3.51 2.20
CA PHE A 274 17.44 -2.49 1.44
C PHE A 274 18.81 -2.18 2.07
N TYR A 275 18.89 -1.97 3.39
CA TYR A 275 20.13 -1.60 4.08
C TYR A 275 20.91 -2.77 4.71
N SER A 276 20.43 -4.00 4.56
CA SER A 276 21.00 -5.18 5.20
C SER A 276 22.49 -5.43 4.91
N ALA A 277 22.97 -5.10 3.71
CA ALA A 277 24.36 -5.28 3.32
C ALA A 277 25.31 -4.34 4.08
N ILE A 278 24.88 -3.12 4.36
CA ILE A 278 25.64 -2.13 5.12
C ILE A 278 25.45 -2.31 6.63
N ALA A 279 24.22 -2.60 7.05
CA ALA A 279 23.84 -2.68 8.45
C ALA A 279 23.13 -4.01 8.76
N PRO A 280 23.85 -5.13 8.94
CA PRO A 280 23.24 -6.43 9.25
C PRO A 280 22.39 -6.41 10.52
N ALA A 281 22.72 -5.52 11.48
CA ALA A 281 21.92 -5.27 12.67
C ALA A 281 20.45 -4.88 12.37
N ALA A 282 20.17 -4.35 11.17
CA ALA A 282 18.83 -4.04 10.70
C ALA A 282 17.86 -5.23 10.79
N TYR A 283 18.34 -6.47 10.59
CA TYR A 283 17.49 -7.67 10.72
C TYR A 283 16.98 -7.87 12.14
N PHE A 284 17.81 -7.62 13.16
CA PHE A 284 17.39 -7.72 14.56
C PHE A 284 16.37 -6.65 14.90
N VAL A 285 16.59 -5.41 14.43
CA VAL A 285 15.65 -4.30 14.64
C VAL A 285 14.31 -4.57 13.94
N ALA A 286 14.33 -5.09 12.71
CA ALA A 286 13.13 -5.46 11.99
C ALA A 286 12.37 -6.61 12.67
N CYS A 287 13.08 -7.63 13.16
CA CYS A 287 12.48 -8.73 13.93
C CYS A 287 11.77 -8.18 15.18
N PHE A 288 12.44 -7.31 15.94
CA PHE A 288 11.87 -6.64 17.10
C PHE A 288 10.65 -5.78 16.73
N ALA A 289 10.71 -5.03 15.63
CA ALA A 289 9.60 -4.24 15.12
C ALA A 289 8.38 -5.11 14.81
N LEU A 290 8.56 -6.24 14.12
CA LEU A 290 7.48 -7.17 13.79
C LEU A 290 6.88 -7.82 15.04
N PHE A 291 7.72 -8.15 16.02
CA PHE A 291 7.27 -8.67 17.32
C PHE A 291 6.41 -7.66 18.08
N LEU A 292 6.86 -6.41 18.20
CA LEU A 292 6.07 -5.34 18.84
C LEU A 292 4.75 -5.08 18.10
N ASN A 293 4.80 -5.00 16.76
CA ASN A 293 3.61 -4.84 15.94
C ASN A 293 2.61 -5.97 16.17
N TYR A 294 3.05 -7.22 16.26
CA TYR A 294 2.18 -8.36 16.52
C TYR A 294 1.40 -8.20 17.82
N TRP A 295 2.09 -7.87 18.93
CA TRP A 295 1.42 -7.75 20.23
C TRP A 295 0.51 -6.52 20.32
N VAL A 296 0.96 -5.38 19.79
CA VAL A 296 0.13 -4.17 19.75
C VAL A 296 -1.10 -4.38 18.88
N ASP A 297 -0.95 -4.93 17.68
CA ASP A 297 -2.10 -5.15 16.78
C ASP A 297 -3.05 -6.20 17.36
N LYS A 298 -2.54 -7.24 18.02
CA LYS A 298 -3.36 -8.21 18.77
C LYS A 298 -4.18 -7.52 19.86
N TYR A 299 -3.55 -6.65 20.65
CA TYR A 299 -4.26 -5.86 21.66
C TYR A 299 -5.31 -4.93 21.03
N CYS A 300 -4.94 -4.19 19.98
CA CYS A 300 -5.84 -3.28 19.30
C CYS A 300 -7.05 -3.99 18.70
N LEU A 301 -6.85 -5.15 18.05
CA LEU A 301 -7.93 -5.98 17.49
C LEU A 301 -8.93 -6.44 18.56
N LEU A 302 -8.45 -6.76 19.76
CA LEU A 302 -9.29 -7.29 20.84
C LEU A 302 -9.98 -6.18 21.66
N ARG A 303 -9.41 -4.97 21.73
CA ARG A 303 -9.85 -3.95 22.70
C ARG A 303 -10.19 -2.58 22.12
N LEU A 304 -9.57 -2.17 21.01
CA LEU A 304 -9.63 -0.78 20.54
C LEU A 304 -10.31 -0.61 19.18
N TRP A 305 -10.15 -1.58 18.30
CA TRP A 305 -10.59 -1.49 16.91
C TRP A 305 -12.01 -1.98 16.72
N GLN A 306 -12.72 -1.38 15.77
CA GLN A 306 -14.02 -1.89 15.36
C GLN A 306 -13.85 -3.23 14.63
N VAL A 307 -14.80 -4.12 14.85
CA VAL A 307 -14.93 -5.35 14.05
C VAL A 307 -15.26 -4.94 12.63
N LYS A 308 -14.32 -5.20 11.71
CA LYS A 308 -14.52 -4.98 10.28
C LYS A 308 -15.36 -6.13 9.70
N SER A 309 -16.16 -5.87 8.66
CA SER A 309 -16.85 -6.96 7.96
C SER A 309 -15.80 -7.96 7.45
N LYS A 310 -16.11 -9.26 7.52
CA LYS A 310 -15.20 -10.38 7.20
C LYS A 310 -14.80 -10.48 5.70
N GLU A 311 -15.01 -9.44 4.92
CA GLU A 311 -15.11 -9.54 3.47
C GLU A 311 -13.75 -9.48 2.78
N ASN A 312 -13.36 -10.62 2.19
CA ASN A 312 -12.32 -10.86 1.18
C ASN A 312 -10.92 -10.22 1.39
N ASP A 313 -10.39 -10.31 2.62
CA ASP A 313 -8.97 -10.07 2.97
C ASP A 313 -7.96 -10.83 2.06
N LEU A 314 -8.41 -11.91 1.42
CA LEU A 314 -7.60 -12.74 0.53
C LEU A 314 -6.96 -11.95 -0.63
N THR A 315 -7.64 -10.92 -1.15
CA THR A 315 -7.07 -10.11 -2.25
C THR A 315 -5.89 -9.28 -1.78
N ILE A 316 -5.98 -8.72 -0.57
CA ILE A 316 -4.92 -7.92 0.04
C ILE A 316 -3.74 -8.82 0.36
N TYR A 317 -3.98 -10.01 0.93
CA TYR A 317 -2.93 -11.00 1.17
C TYR A 317 -2.16 -11.39 -0.11
N ARG A 318 -2.89 -11.66 -1.22
CA ARG A 318 -2.25 -11.95 -2.52
C ARG A 318 -1.43 -10.76 -3.01
N SER A 319 -1.94 -9.54 -2.84
CA SER A 319 -1.21 -8.32 -3.18
C SER A 319 0.06 -8.15 -2.34
N THR A 320 0.01 -8.42 -1.03
CA THR A 320 1.18 -8.37 -0.14
C THR A 320 2.23 -9.41 -0.52
N ARG A 321 1.84 -10.63 -0.89
CA ARG A 321 2.78 -11.64 -1.39
C ARG A 321 3.56 -11.13 -2.61
N ASN A 322 2.88 -10.52 -3.57
CA ASN A 322 3.54 -9.91 -4.72
C ASN A 322 4.50 -8.78 -4.33
N GLN A 323 4.15 -8.00 -3.30
CA GLN A 323 5.03 -6.96 -2.77
C GLN A 323 6.28 -7.55 -2.12
N LEU A 324 6.16 -8.62 -1.32
CA LEU A 324 7.31 -9.32 -0.72
C LEU A 324 8.24 -9.90 -1.79
N THR A 325 7.69 -10.45 -2.88
CA THR A 325 8.49 -10.88 -4.03
C THR A 325 9.24 -9.70 -4.65
N ALA A 326 8.57 -8.56 -4.87
CA ALA A 326 9.22 -7.36 -5.40
C ALA A 326 10.33 -6.86 -4.47
N ILE A 327 10.11 -6.84 -3.15
CA ILE A 327 11.13 -6.50 -2.15
C ILE A 327 12.35 -7.40 -2.28
N THR A 328 12.15 -8.70 -2.46
CA THR A 328 13.25 -9.66 -2.62
C THR A 328 14.09 -9.34 -3.87
N ILE A 329 13.43 -9.00 -4.99
CA ILE A 329 14.13 -8.57 -6.21
C ILE A 329 14.94 -7.30 -5.95
N PHE A 330 14.34 -6.28 -5.33
CA PHE A 330 15.04 -5.04 -4.99
C PHE A 330 16.21 -5.27 -4.06
N HIS A 331 16.06 -6.16 -3.07
CA HIS A 331 17.14 -6.55 -2.17
C HIS A 331 18.33 -7.14 -2.92
N CYS A 332 18.10 -8.05 -3.86
CA CYS A 332 19.17 -8.61 -4.68
C CYS A 332 19.88 -7.52 -5.50
N ILE A 333 19.13 -6.62 -6.13
CA ILE A 333 19.67 -5.51 -6.94
C ILE A 333 20.51 -4.56 -6.09
N ILE A 334 20.01 -4.15 -4.92
CA ILE A 334 20.68 -3.19 -4.04
C ILE A 334 21.88 -3.82 -3.34
N THR A 335 21.77 -5.07 -2.92
CA THR A 335 22.91 -5.82 -2.35
C THR A 335 24.01 -5.99 -3.38
N LEU A 336 23.65 -6.24 -4.65
CA LEU A 336 24.61 -6.25 -5.76
C LEU A 336 25.29 -4.89 -5.88
N HIS A 337 24.50 -3.82 -5.94
CA HIS A 337 25.01 -2.47 -6.02
C HIS A 337 26.02 -2.18 -4.90
N TYR A 338 25.71 -2.55 -3.66
CA TYR A 338 26.63 -2.42 -2.54
C TYR A 338 27.91 -3.24 -2.72
N PHE A 339 27.83 -4.54 -3.02
CA PHE A 339 29.04 -5.34 -3.18
C PHE A 339 29.91 -4.96 -4.38
N THR A 340 29.31 -4.46 -5.47
CA THR A 340 30.07 -3.93 -6.61
C THR A 340 30.79 -2.63 -6.29
N GLY A 341 30.25 -1.84 -5.36
CA GLY A 341 30.86 -0.59 -4.87
C GLY A 341 31.96 -0.80 -3.81
N MET A 342 32.30 -2.04 -3.45
CA MET A 342 33.37 -2.31 -2.48
C MET A 342 34.77 -2.19 -3.13
N PRO A 343 35.79 -1.73 -2.37
CA PRO A 343 35.74 -1.25 -0.98
C PRO A 343 35.15 0.16 -0.88
N PHE A 344 34.21 0.37 0.04
CA PHE A 344 33.46 1.62 0.15
C PHE A 344 34.31 2.82 0.57
N ASP A 345 35.43 2.60 1.26
CA ASP A 345 36.18 3.71 1.88
C ASP A 345 37.70 3.48 1.88
N TYR A 346 38.25 2.79 0.87
CA TYR A 346 39.70 2.56 0.75
C TYR A 346 40.38 1.89 1.98
N VAL A 347 39.59 1.28 2.89
CA VAL A 347 40.02 0.67 4.18
C VAL A 347 40.95 -0.52 4.00
N ALA A 348 41.05 -1.08 2.78
CA ALA A 348 42.12 -1.99 2.47
C ALA A 348 43.42 -1.19 2.38
N GLU A 349 44.11 -1.05 3.51
CA GLU A 349 45.51 -0.68 3.59
C GLU A 349 46.26 -1.67 2.70
N MET A 350 46.48 -1.26 1.44
CA MET A 350 47.19 -2.11 0.50
C MET A 350 48.65 -2.04 0.90
N ASP A 351 49.13 -3.06 1.63
CA ASP A 351 50.54 -3.32 1.98
C ASP A 351 51.50 -2.83 0.86
N GLY A 352 51.94 -1.57 0.95
CA GLY A 352 52.86 -0.94 -0.01
C GLY A 352 52.37 -0.69 -1.44
N LYS A 353 51.07 -0.81 -1.78
CA LYS A 353 50.53 -0.53 -3.14
C LYS A 353 49.68 0.74 -3.25
N LEU A 354 49.64 1.57 -2.21
CA LEU A 354 49.03 2.90 -2.27
C LEU A 354 49.68 3.77 -3.38
N ASP A 355 50.98 3.54 -3.64
CA ASP A 355 51.76 4.23 -4.66
C ASP A 355 51.22 4.05 -6.08
N LYS A 356 50.66 2.87 -6.41
CA LYS A 356 50.06 2.65 -7.75
C LYS A 356 48.79 3.46 -7.94
N TYR A 357 47.99 3.61 -6.88
CA TYR A 357 46.77 4.41 -6.93
C TYR A 357 47.09 5.90 -7.07
N GLN A 358 48.04 6.41 -6.27
CA GLN A 358 48.52 7.80 -6.40
C GLN A 358 49.19 8.06 -7.76
N GLN A 359 49.87 7.06 -8.35
CA GLN A 359 50.39 7.13 -9.72
C GLN A 359 49.31 7.22 -10.79
N CYS A 360 48.27 6.37 -10.72
CA CYS A 360 47.19 6.36 -11.71
C CYS A 360 46.44 7.70 -11.79
N TYR A 361 46.42 8.47 -10.69
CA TYR A 361 45.75 9.76 -10.60
C TYR A 361 46.68 10.97 -10.57
N GLY A 362 48.00 10.78 -10.73
CA GLY A 362 48.97 11.88 -10.77
C GLY A 362 49.11 12.66 -9.46
N LEU A 363 48.78 12.04 -8.32
CA LEU A 363 48.80 12.66 -7.00
C LEU A 363 50.17 12.61 -6.29
N GLN A 364 51.21 12.14 -6.97
CA GLN A 364 52.51 11.81 -6.36
C GLN A 364 53.25 12.96 -5.65
N ASN A 365 52.79 14.21 -5.75
CA ASN A 365 53.47 15.37 -5.16
C ASN A 365 52.59 16.23 -4.22
N LYS A 366 51.36 15.82 -3.90
CA LYS A 366 50.54 16.57 -2.93
C LYS A 366 50.85 16.10 -1.52
N SER A 367 51.17 17.05 -0.63
CA SER A 367 51.40 16.77 0.78
C SER A 367 50.18 16.07 1.39
N SER A 368 50.40 15.18 2.36
CA SER A 368 49.35 14.32 2.95
C SER A 368 48.16 15.09 3.52
N LEU A 369 48.31 16.39 3.82
CA LEU A 369 47.22 17.28 4.27
C LEU A 369 46.35 17.83 3.14
N GLU A 370 46.83 17.89 1.89
CA GLU A 370 46.04 18.34 0.73
C GLU A 370 45.33 17.17 0.01
N ALA A 371 45.67 15.93 0.35
CA ALA A 371 45.09 14.74 -0.24
C ALA A 371 43.68 14.45 0.31
N GLU A 372 43.39 14.76 1.58
CA GLU A 372 42.05 14.58 2.17
C GLU A 372 40.96 15.37 1.44
N ASP A 373 41.28 16.57 0.94
CA ASP A 373 40.33 17.44 0.22
C ASP A 373 40.19 17.11 -1.27
N TYR A 374 41.06 16.25 -1.82
CA TYR A 374 41.18 16.03 -3.27
C TYR A 374 40.90 14.59 -3.71
N TYR A 375 40.06 13.85 -2.99
CA TYR A 375 39.49 12.62 -3.53
C TYR A 375 38.21 12.96 -4.28
N PRO A 376 38.21 13.02 -5.63
CA PRO A 376 36.96 13.06 -6.38
C PRO A 376 36.27 11.74 -6.08
N GLY A 377 35.28 11.77 -5.18
CA GLY A 377 34.37 10.65 -4.99
C GLY A 377 33.89 10.26 -6.38
N ILE A 378 34.25 9.06 -6.84
CA ILE A 378 33.85 8.59 -8.16
C ILE A 378 32.32 8.56 -8.11
N ASP A 379 31.71 9.53 -8.78
CA ASP A 379 30.26 9.61 -8.89
C ASP A 379 29.81 8.46 -9.79
N LEU A 380 29.54 7.32 -9.16
CA LEU A 380 29.06 6.11 -9.80
C LEU A 380 27.75 6.37 -10.56
N TRP A 381 26.96 7.36 -10.12
CA TRP A 381 25.74 7.80 -10.81
C TRP A 381 26.06 8.63 -12.04
N GLY A 382 26.96 9.60 -11.92
CA GLY A 382 27.39 10.48 -13.01
C GLY A 382 28.04 9.75 -14.18
N ALA A 383 28.70 8.61 -13.93
CA ALA A 383 29.33 7.81 -14.97
C ALA A 383 28.33 7.01 -15.85
N GLY A 384 27.04 6.95 -15.48
CA GLY A 384 26.00 6.24 -16.24
C GLY A 384 26.20 4.72 -16.31
N ARG A 385 27.08 4.15 -15.48
CA ARG A 385 27.45 2.73 -15.50
C ARG A 385 26.54 1.94 -14.55
N PHE A 386 25.34 1.62 -15.01
CA PHE A 386 24.30 1.01 -14.20
C PHE A 386 24.45 -0.53 -14.07
N ILE A 387 24.67 -1.00 -12.83
CA ILE A 387 24.31 -2.28 -12.17
C ILE A 387 24.72 -3.63 -12.80
N PHE A 388 24.99 -3.75 -14.10
CA PHE A 388 25.35 -5.04 -14.69
C PHE A 388 26.51 -4.93 -15.67
N PHE A 389 27.53 -5.78 -15.50
CA PHE A 389 28.63 -6.00 -16.45
C PHE A 389 29.56 -4.80 -16.73
N GLY A 390 29.61 -3.80 -15.84
CA GLY A 390 30.52 -2.67 -15.98
C GLY A 390 31.95 -3.02 -15.54
N ASP A 391 32.92 -2.98 -16.45
CA ASP A 391 34.35 -3.18 -16.15
C ASP A 391 34.98 -2.08 -15.29
N ALA A 392 34.21 -1.05 -14.94
CA ALA A 392 34.67 0.15 -14.21
C ALA A 392 35.31 -0.15 -12.85
N PHE A 393 34.85 -1.20 -12.17
CA PHE A 393 35.33 -1.57 -10.84
C PHE A 393 36.52 -2.54 -10.90
N SER A 394 36.84 -3.01 -12.09
CA SER A 394 37.80 -4.09 -12.29
C SER A 394 39.21 -3.67 -11.84
N GLU A 395 39.58 -2.40 -12.02
CA GLU A 395 40.96 -1.93 -11.85
C GLU A 395 41.46 -1.98 -10.40
N TYR A 396 40.57 -1.84 -9.40
CA TYR A 396 40.93 -1.78 -7.98
C TYR A 396 40.78 -3.11 -7.23
N LEU A 397 40.06 -4.06 -7.82
CA LEU A 397 39.78 -5.36 -7.22
C LEU A 397 40.86 -6.36 -7.62
N SER A 398 41.30 -7.18 -6.65
CA SER A 398 42.11 -8.35 -6.98
C SER A 398 41.36 -9.25 -7.98
N GLU A 399 42.09 -9.99 -8.82
CA GLU A 399 41.46 -10.90 -9.80
C GLU A 399 40.48 -11.88 -9.14
N LYS A 400 40.82 -12.37 -7.94
CA LYS A 400 39.93 -13.22 -7.14
C LYS A 400 38.64 -12.50 -6.74
N GLN A 401 38.71 -11.27 -6.22
CA GLN A 401 37.53 -10.49 -5.87
C GLN A 401 36.66 -10.19 -7.10
N ARG A 402 37.30 -9.82 -8.22
CA ARG A 402 36.63 -9.56 -9.50
C ARG A 402 35.88 -10.80 -9.99
N TYR A 403 36.49 -11.99 -9.88
CA TYR A 403 35.84 -13.25 -10.20
C TYR A 403 34.60 -13.51 -9.33
N TRP A 404 34.72 -13.32 -8.01
CA TRP A 404 33.60 -13.50 -7.09
C TRP A 404 32.45 -12.52 -7.35
N ILE A 405 32.75 -11.24 -7.56
CA ILE A 405 31.74 -10.22 -7.87
C ILE A 405 31.06 -10.53 -9.20
N ARG A 406 31.79 -10.86 -10.26
CA ARG A 406 31.19 -11.27 -11.55
C ARG A 406 30.32 -12.53 -11.42
N THR A 407 30.76 -13.49 -10.61
CA THR A 407 29.98 -14.71 -10.34
C THR A 407 28.67 -14.36 -9.61
N TYR A 408 28.73 -13.46 -8.63
CA TYR A 408 27.57 -12.96 -7.92
C TYR A 408 26.64 -12.12 -8.81
N ASP A 409 27.17 -11.28 -9.72
CA ASP A 409 26.39 -10.55 -10.74
C ASP A 409 25.57 -11.50 -11.60
N VAL A 410 26.21 -12.54 -12.13
CA VAL A 410 25.53 -13.57 -12.95
C VAL A 410 24.47 -14.29 -12.13
N PHE A 411 24.79 -14.66 -10.88
CA PHE A 411 23.82 -15.30 -9.98
C PHE A 411 22.61 -14.39 -9.71
N VAL A 412 22.82 -13.13 -9.34
CA VAL A 412 21.75 -12.16 -9.09
C VAL A 412 20.93 -11.94 -10.35
N PHE A 413 21.55 -11.80 -11.52
CA PHE A 413 20.84 -11.68 -12.78
C PHE A 413 19.93 -12.89 -13.04
N VAL A 414 20.43 -14.11 -12.86
CA VAL A 414 19.66 -15.35 -13.02
C VAL A 414 18.52 -15.42 -12.00
N VAL A 415 18.75 -15.07 -10.74
CA VAL A 415 17.73 -15.07 -9.68
C VAL A 415 16.64 -14.03 -9.97
N VAL A 416 17.02 -12.81 -10.35
CA VAL A 416 16.07 -11.74 -10.70
C VAL A 416 15.26 -12.14 -11.93
N LEU A 417 15.91 -12.65 -12.98
CA LEU A 417 15.24 -13.12 -14.20
C LEU A 417 14.28 -14.27 -13.88
N SER A 418 14.74 -15.27 -13.12
CA SER A 418 13.93 -16.42 -12.71
C SER A 418 12.75 -15.98 -11.85
N THR A 419 12.95 -15.05 -10.91
CA THR A 419 11.85 -14.53 -10.07
C THR A 419 10.86 -13.73 -10.90
N CYS A 420 11.34 -12.88 -11.83
CA CYS A 420 10.50 -12.16 -12.79
C CYS A 420 9.66 -13.14 -13.63
N ILE A 421 10.26 -14.19 -14.18
CA ILE A 421 9.56 -15.19 -15.00
C ILE A 421 8.58 -16.04 -14.16
N LEU A 422 9.01 -16.56 -13.00
CA LEU A 422 8.18 -17.47 -12.20
C LEU A 422 7.03 -16.75 -11.51
N PHE A 423 7.28 -15.59 -10.90
CA PHE A 423 6.26 -14.90 -10.10
C PHE A 423 5.40 -13.92 -10.90
N PHE A 424 6.00 -13.28 -11.91
CA PHE A 424 5.29 -12.31 -12.72
C PHE A 424 4.89 -12.89 -14.08
N GLY A 425 5.68 -13.79 -14.65
CA GLY A 425 5.37 -14.57 -15.86
C GLY A 425 4.89 -13.71 -17.03
N LYS A 426 3.97 -14.26 -17.84
CA LYS A 426 3.30 -13.53 -18.94
C LYS A 426 2.59 -12.25 -18.48
N ASN A 427 2.36 -12.10 -17.17
CA ASN A 427 1.63 -10.98 -16.60
C ASN A 427 2.53 -9.87 -16.04
N PHE A 428 3.87 -9.96 -16.13
CA PHE A 428 4.74 -8.92 -15.58
C PHE A 428 4.43 -7.54 -16.15
N LEU A 429 4.45 -7.41 -17.47
CA LEU A 429 4.11 -6.17 -18.18
C LEU A 429 2.69 -5.70 -17.85
N SER A 430 1.73 -6.63 -17.77
CA SER A 430 0.35 -6.32 -17.38
C SER A 430 0.24 -5.82 -15.94
N ARG A 431 1.04 -6.37 -15.00
CA ARG A 431 1.06 -5.97 -13.59
C ARG A 431 1.80 -4.66 -13.37
N VAL A 432 2.95 -4.46 -14.03
CA VAL A 432 3.65 -3.17 -14.06
C VAL A 432 2.72 -2.09 -14.61
N ARG A 433 2.07 -2.36 -15.75
CA ARG A 433 1.03 -1.49 -16.30
C ARG A 433 -0.12 -1.28 -15.31
N THR A 434 -0.56 -2.32 -14.60
CA THR A 434 -1.63 -2.22 -13.59
C THR A 434 -1.25 -1.32 -12.41
N CYS A 435 0.02 -1.33 -12.00
CA CYS A 435 0.52 -0.44 -10.96
C CYS A 435 0.43 1.04 -11.38
N PHE A 436 0.75 1.37 -12.64
CA PHE A 436 0.76 2.76 -13.11
C PHE A 436 -0.57 3.25 -13.67
N TYR A 437 -1.28 2.40 -14.41
CA TYR A 437 -2.47 2.76 -15.19
C TYR A 437 -3.76 2.07 -14.72
N GLY A 438 -3.69 1.25 -13.67
CA GLY A 438 -4.81 0.40 -13.26
C GLY A 438 -4.98 -0.83 -14.16
N PRO A 439 -5.85 -1.78 -13.76
CA PRO A 439 -6.01 -3.04 -14.51
C PRO A 439 -6.41 -2.75 -15.96
N PRO A 440 -5.77 -3.40 -16.96
CA PRO A 440 -6.05 -3.11 -18.36
C PRO A 440 -7.53 -3.30 -18.68
N THR A 441 -8.08 -2.41 -19.50
CA THR A 441 -9.39 -2.62 -20.12
C THR A 441 -9.29 -3.78 -21.11
N LYS A 442 -10.36 -4.59 -21.22
CA LYS A 442 -10.35 -5.88 -21.94
C LYS A 442 -9.86 -5.80 -23.40
N ILE A 443 -10.04 -4.65 -24.05
CA ILE A 443 -9.58 -4.39 -25.42
C ILE A 443 -8.05 -4.46 -25.48
N THR A 444 -7.35 -3.87 -24.51
CA THR A 444 -5.88 -3.89 -24.49
C THR A 444 -5.34 -5.26 -24.10
N GLN A 445 -6.09 -6.02 -23.30
CA GLN A 445 -5.70 -7.37 -22.91
C GLN A 445 -5.80 -8.36 -24.07
N LYS A 446 -6.86 -8.28 -24.91
CA LYS A 446 -6.95 -9.06 -26.15
C LYS A 446 -5.84 -8.74 -27.17
N ILE A 447 -5.42 -7.48 -27.25
CA ILE A 447 -4.34 -7.05 -28.14
C ILE A 447 -2.97 -7.53 -27.60
N LEU A 448 -2.78 -7.52 -26.28
CA LEU A 448 -1.53 -7.98 -25.64
C LEU A 448 -1.41 -9.52 -25.59
N GLU A 449 -2.52 -10.24 -25.54
CA GLU A 449 -2.53 -11.70 -25.46
C GLU A 449 -2.42 -12.39 -26.82
N GLY A 450 -2.35 -11.63 -27.93
CA GLY A 450 -2.08 -12.19 -29.26
C GLY A 450 -3.04 -13.33 -29.62
N ASP A 451 -4.34 -13.07 -29.46
CA ASP A 451 -5.40 -14.07 -29.72
C ASP A 451 -5.57 -14.27 -31.24
N GLU A 452 -4.59 -14.92 -31.87
CA GLU A 452 -4.82 -15.71 -33.08
C GLU A 452 -5.58 -16.97 -32.64
N GLY A 453 -6.87 -16.99 -32.96
CA GLY A 453 -7.77 -18.07 -32.59
C GLY A 453 -7.28 -19.42 -33.10
N LYS A 454 -6.83 -20.29 -32.19
CA LYS A 454 -6.88 -21.75 -32.37
C LYS A 454 -7.38 -22.38 -31.09
N GLY A 455 -8.58 -22.93 -31.18
CA GLY A 455 -9.20 -23.70 -30.12
C GLY A 455 -8.57 -25.08 -30.04
N GLU A 456 -8.07 -25.43 -28.85
CA GLU A 456 -7.95 -26.81 -28.41
C GLU A 456 -8.52 -26.91 -26.98
N LYS A 457 -9.51 -27.78 -26.84
CA LYS A 457 -10.11 -28.15 -25.56
C LYS A 457 -9.22 -29.21 -24.93
N GLU A 458 -8.33 -28.81 -24.02
CA GLU A 458 -7.74 -29.76 -23.08
C GLU A 458 -8.57 -29.82 -21.79
N GLU A 459 -9.09 -31.02 -21.54
CA GLU A 459 -9.91 -31.37 -20.39
C GLU A 459 -9.00 -31.67 -19.19
N PHE A 460 -8.57 -30.62 -18.48
CA PHE A 460 -7.75 -30.77 -17.27
C PHE A 460 -8.62 -31.19 -16.07
N ARG A 461 -8.61 -32.49 -15.73
CA ARG A 461 -9.09 -33.02 -14.44
C ARG A 461 -8.18 -32.52 -13.31
N ALA A 462 -8.53 -31.39 -12.71
CA ALA A 462 -7.92 -30.94 -11.46
C ALA A 462 -8.57 -31.64 -10.27
N SER A 463 -7.79 -32.47 -9.59
CA SER A 463 -8.03 -32.93 -8.23
C SER A 463 -8.32 -31.75 -7.30
N ASP A 464 -9.29 -31.97 -6.42
CA ASP A 464 -9.91 -31.05 -5.47
C ASP A 464 -9.00 -29.90 -4.92
N PRO A 465 -9.18 -28.65 -5.42
CA PRO A 465 -8.42 -27.50 -4.93
C PRO A 465 -8.82 -27.05 -3.51
N ASP A 466 -9.90 -27.58 -2.92
CA ASP A 466 -10.28 -27.25 -1.54
C ASP A 466 -9.38 -27.93 -0.50
N ASN A 467 -8.65 -29.01 -0.86
CA ASN A 467 -7.71 -29.69 0.04
C ASN A 467 -6.37 -28.98 0.21
N VAL A 468 -5.90 -28.22 -0.78
CA VAL A 468 -4.61 -27.51 -0.69
C VAL A 468 -4.72 -26.25 0.18
N ILE A 469 -5.91 -25.63 0.25
CA ILE A 469 -6.13 -24.41 1.04
C ILE A 469 -6.37 -24.72 2.53
N ARG A 470 -6.95 -25.88 2.85
CA ARG A 470 -7.19 -26.30 4.24
C ARG A 470 -5.92 -26.64 5.02
N GLY A 471 -4.81 -26.96 4.35
CA GLY A 471 -3.55 -27.34 5.00
C GLY A 471 -2.74 -26.19 5.62
N TYR A 472 -3.04 -24.93 5.29
CA TYR A 472 -2.18 -23.79 5.66
C TYR A 472 -2.84 -22.72 6.54
N ILE A 473 -4.10 -22.89 6.92
CA ILE A 473 -4.78 -22.02 7.88
C ILE A 473 -4.86 -22.80 9.19
N PRO A 474 -4.17 -22.40 10.28
CA PRO A 474 -4.40 -23.01 11.58
C PRO A 474 -5.87 -22.79 11.94
N THR A 475 -6.64 -23.87 11.92
CA THR A 475 -8.02 -23.88 12.39
C THR A 475 -7.98 -23.80 13.90
N ILE A 476 -8.19 -22.58 14.43
CA ILE A 476 -8.50 -22.42 15.85
C ILE A 476 -9.93 -22.92 16.02
N ASN A 477 -10.08 -24.22 16.26
CA ASN A 477 -11.34 -24.84 16.63
C ASN A 477 -11.71 -24.40 18.05
N HIS A 478 -12.34 -23.24 18.19
CA HIS A 478 -13.00 -22.85 19.44
C HIS A 478 -14.45 -23.34 19.40
N THR A 479 -14.81 -24.25 20.30
CA THR A 479 -16.10 -24.97 20.37
C THR A 479 -17.32 -24.09 20.69
N SER A 480 -17.18 -22.77 20.78
CA SER A 480 -18.27 -21.84 21.13
C SER A 480 -18.60 -20.78 20.05
N LEU A 481 -18.11 -20.94 18.82
CA LEU A 481 -18.46 -20.06 17.69
C LEU A 481 -19.09 -20.85 16.53
N LEU A 482 -20.15 -21.60 16.82
CA LEU A 482 -21.05 -22.17 15.81
C LEU A 482 -22.23 -21.23 15.59
N TYR A 483 -22.15 -20.39 14.55
CA TYR A 483 -23.34 -19.86 13.88
C TYR A 483 -23.08 -19.81 12.37
N PRO A 484 -23.63 -20.75 11.58
CA PRO A 484 -23.88 -20.50 10.17
C PRO A 484 -25.13 -19.60 10.07
N GLN A 485 -24.94 -18.33 9.68
CA GLN A 485 -26.05 -17.47 9.29
C GLN A 485 -26.55 -17.91 7.91
N LEU A 486 -27.66 -18.64 7.89
CA LEU A 486 -28.55 -18.77 6.73
C LEU A 486 -29.59 -17.66 6.83
N SER A 487 -29.60 -16.72 5.89
CA SER A 487 -30.79 -15.89 5.65
C SER A 487 -31.59 -16.54 4.52
N VAL A 488 -32.63 -17.27 4.90
CA VAL A 488 -33.76 -17.56 4.00
C VAL A 488 -34.60 -16.29 3.94
N ARG A 489 -35.01 -15.88 2.75
CA ARG A 489 -36.07 -14.87 2.58
C ARG A 489 -37.24 -15.56 1.90
N LEU A 490 -38.42 -15.42 2.51
CA LEU A 490 -39.73 -15.65 1.90
C LEU A 490 -39.90 -14.78 0.66
#